data_AF-A0A1B6EKA8-F1
#
_entry.id   AF-A0A1B6EKA8-F1
#
_cell.length_a   1.000
_cell.length_b   1.000
_cell.length_c   1.000
_cell.angle_alpha   90.00
_cell.angle_beta   90.00
_cell.angle_gamma   90.00
#
_symmetry.space_group_name_H-M   'P 1'
#
loop_
_entity.id
_entity.type
_entity.pdbx_description
1 polymer ?
#
loop_
_entity_poly.entity_id
_entity_poly.type
_entity_poly.pdbx_seq_one_letter_code
_entity_poly.pdbx_strand_id
1 'polypeptide(L)'
;QPGRPQRITCRTNPSPCYPGVECRDAPEGPRCGRCPQGFVGDGRKCKPGRTCNERPCAPGVRCYDTVEGFQCGPCPSGMVGDGQQCKPRGGCDLKPCSEGVQCQNTVEPPYY
;
A
#
# COMPACT_ATOMS: atom_id res chain seq x y z
N GLN A 1 29.81 -15.06 35.82
CA GLN A 1 29.99 -13.82 35.03
C GLN A 1 28.63 -13.42 34.48
N PRO A 2 28.11 -12.21 34.77
CA PRO A 2 26.87 -11.77 34.15
C PRO A 2 27.14 -11.48 32.68
N GLY A 3 26.41 -12.17 31.80
CA GLY A 3 26.65 -12.18 30.36
C GLY A 3 26.55 -10.78 29.77
N ARG A 4 27.59 -10.37 29.05
CA ARG A 4 27.59 -9.20 28.17
C ARG A 4 26.35 -9.28 27.26
N PRO A 5 25.52 -8.24 27.14
CA PRO A 5 24.35 -8.30 26.26
C PRO A 5 24.83 -8.59 24.83
N GLN A 6 24.41 -9.74 24.30
CA GLN A 6 24.81 -10.21 22.99
C GLN A 6 24.24 -9.23 21.95
N ARG A 7 25.12 -8.56 21.20
CA ARG A 7 24.71 -7.65 20.13
C ARG A 7 24.06 -8.48 19.02
N ILE A 8 22.78 -8.25 18.76
CA ILE A 8 22.06 -8.91 17.66
C ILE A 8 22.67 -8.43 16.33
N THR A 9 22.98 -9.36 15.44
CA THR A 9 23.56 -9.11 14.10
C THR A 9 22.89 -10.03 13.08
N CYS A 10 23.18 -9.85 11.80
CA CYS A 10 22.70 -10.76 10.76
C CYS A 10 23.24 -12.19 10.88
N ARG A 11 24.29 -12.42 11.68
CA ARG A 11 24.84 -13.76 11.98
C ARG A 11 24.22 -14.41 13.21
N THR A 12 23.35 -13.70 13.93
CA THR A 12 22.61 -14.27 15.06
C THR A 12 21.72 -15.40 14.54
N ASN A 13 21.65 -16.50 15.30
CA ASN A 13 20.80 -17.64 15.00
C ASN A 13 19.75 -17.80 16.10
N PRO A 14 18.43 -17.77 15.79
CA PRO A 14 17.85 -17.59 14.45
C PRO A 14 18.11 -16.20 13.86
N SER A 15 18.12 -16.11 12.52
CA SER A 15 18.27 -14.84 11.81
C SER A 15 17.25 -13.81 12.31
N PRO A 16 17.64 -12.55 12.52
CA PRO A 16 16.71 -11.50 12.95
C PRO A 16 15.71 -11.10 11.86
N CYS A 17 15.94 -11.50 10.61
CA CYS A 17 15.09 -11.20 9.47
C CYS A 17 14.28 -12.44 9.03
N TYR A 18 13.15 -12.19 8.37
CA TYR A 18 12.31 -13.24 7.82
C TYR A 18 13.10 -14.11 6.81
N PRO A 19 12.83 -15.43 6.73
CA PRO A 19 13.54 -16.32 5.80
C PRO A 19 13.49 -15.80 4.35
N GLY A 20 14.67 -15.69 3.72
CA GLY A 20 14.81 -15.17 2.36
C GLY A 20 14.84 -13.65 2.23
N VAL A 21 14.70 -12.89 3.33
CA VAL A 21 14.90 -11.44 3.35
C VAL A 21 16.38 -11.11 3.53
N GLU A 22 16.88 -10.15 2.74
CA GLU A 22 18.24 -9.63 2.87
C GLU A 22 18.43 -8.99 4.26
N CYS A 23 19.49 -9.39 4.96
CA CYS A 23 19.87 -8.80 6.24
C CYS A 23 21.17 -8.01 6.09
N ARG A 24 21.18 -6.77 6.60
CA ARG A 24 22.37 -5.92 6.65
C ARG A 24 22.64 -5.44 8.07
N ASP A 25 23.87 -5.63 8.55
CA ASP A 25 24.30 -5.06 9.84
C ASP A 25 24.38 -3.54 9.75
N ALA A 26 23.80 -2.84 10.74
CA ALA A 26 23.90 -1.39 10.90
C ALA A 26 24.35 -1.03 12.34
N PRO A 27 24.77 0.23 12.60
CA PRO A 27 25.19 0.68 13.93
C PRO A 27 24.10 0.46 14.99
N GLU A 28 22.84 0.70 14.63
CA GLU A 28 21.65 0.59 15.47
C GLU A 28 21.12 -0.86 15.61
N GLY A 29 21.69 -1.81 14.85
CA GLY A 29 21.25 -3.21 14.80
C GLY A 29 21.05 -3.71 13.37
N PRO A 30 20.63 -4.98 13.20
CA PRO A 30 20.40 -5.56 11.88
C PRO A 30 19.16 -4.93 11.23
N ARG A 31 19.31 -4.49 10.00
CA ARG A 31 18.24 -3.99 9.13
C ARG A 31 17.84 -5.07 8.15
N CYS A 32 16.54 -5.33 8.08
CA CYS A 32 15.96 -6.28 7.13
C CYS A 32 15.49 -5.54 5.88
N GLY A 33 15.65 -6.18 4.73
CA GLY A 33 15.13 -5.73 3.45
C GLY A 33 13.60 -5.89 3.35
N ARG A 34 13.09 -5.83 2.11
CA ARG A 34 11.68 -6.04 1.84
C ARG A 34 11.30 -7.52 1.98
N CYS A 35 10.04 -7.78 2.31
CA CYS A 35 9.49 -9.13 2.30
C CYS A 35 9.55 -9.75 0.88
N PRO A 36 9.58 -11.10 0.78
CA PRO A 36 9.52 -11.80 -0.50
C PRO A 36 8.23 -11.49 -1.28
N GLN A 37 8.21 -11.81 -2.57
CA GLN A 37 7.03 -11.61 -3.42
C GLN A 37 5.80 -12.33 -2.84
N GLY A 38 4.67 -11.62 -2.78
CA GLY A 38 3.42 -12.12 -2.18
C GLY A 38 3.33 -11.99 -0.66
N PHE A 39 4.31 -11.32 -0.03
CA PHE A 39 4.34 -11.04 1.40
C PHE A 39 4.54 -9.56 1.70
N VAL A 40 4.02 -9.13 2.84
CA VAL A 40 4.05 -7.74 3.34
C VAL A 40 4.52 -7.75 4.80
N GLY A 41 5.18 -6.67 5.22
CA GLY A 41 5.70 -6.55 6.57
C GLY A 41 6.95 -5.67 6.67
N ASP A 42 7.63 -5.74 7.81
CA ASP A 42 8.82 -4.96 8.15
C ASP A 42 10.14 -5.67 7.79
N GLY A 43 10.07 -6.80 7.08
CA GLY A 43 11.22 -7.65 6.75
C GLY A 43 11.70 -8.54 7.91
N ARG A 44 11.26 -8.31 9.15
CA ARG A 44 11.46 -9.21 10.30
C ARG A 44 10.30 -10.18 10.42
N LYS A 45 9.08 -9.68 10.23
CA LYS A 45 7.83 -10.44 10.17
C LYS A 45 7.18 -10.16 8.84
N CYS A 46 7.03 -11.21 8.04
CA CYS A 46 6.33 -11.15 6.77
C CYS A 46 5.08 -12.04 6.84
N LYS A 47 3.95 -11.51 6.35
CA LYS A 47 2.67 -12.22 6.23
C LYS A 47 2.20 -12.20 4.78
N PRO A 48 1.39 -13.16 4.32
CA PRO A 48 0.82 -13.11 2.98
C PRO A 48 0.07 -11.79 2.76
N GLY A 49 0.29 -11.14 1.63
CA GLY A 49 -0.32 -9.86 1.33
C GLY A 49 0.11 -9.32 -0.03
N ARG A 50 -0.64 -8.33 -0.50
CA ARG A 50 -0.41 -7.73 -1.82
C ARG A 50 0.47 -6.49 -1.74
N THR A 51 1.28 -6.30 -2.78
CA THR A 51 2.18 -5.13 -2.91
C THR A 51 1.89 -4.38 -4.20
N CYS A 52 2.50 -3.20 -4.37
CA CYS A 52 2.39 -2.41 -5.58
C CYS A 52 2.91 -3.11 -6.85
N ASN A 53 3.76 -4.13 -6.71
CA ASN A 53 4.22 -4.95 -7.83
C ASN A 53 3.08 -5.66 -8.57
N GLU A 54 1.97 -5.94 -7.87
CA GLU A 54 0.79 -6.56 -8.47
C GLU A 54 -0.16 -5.54 -9.12
N ARG A 55 0.24 -4.26 -9.14
CA ARG A 55 -0.52 -3.14 -9.72
C ARG A 55 -1.98 -3.10 -9.25
N PRO A 56 -2.25 -3.09 -7.93
CA PRO A 56 -3.60 -3.13 -7.39
C PRO A 56 -4.37 -1.80 -7.53
N CYS A 57 -3.67 -0.69 -7.82
CA CYS A 57 -4.27 0.62 -7.99
C CYS A 57 -4.73 0.88 -9.43
N ALA A 58 -5.71 1.76 -9.59
CA ALA A 58 -6.21 2.16 -10.90
C ALA A 58 -5.09 2.78 -11.77
N PRO A 59 -5.18 2.70 -13.11
CA PRO A 59 -4.23 3.33 -14.01
C PRO A 59 -4.04 4.82 -13.69
N GLY A 60 -2.78 5.27 -13.61
CA GLY A 60 -2.44 6.66 -13.28
C GLY A 60 -2.50 6.99 -11.78
N VAL A 61 -2.96 6.08 -10.93
CA VAL A 61 -2.90 6.24 -9.47
C VAL A 61 -1.55 5.79 -8.95
N ARG A 62 -0.95 6.62 -8.10
CA ARG A 62 0.31 6.30 -7.44
C ARG A 62 0.09 5.25 -6.35
N CYS A 63 0.88 4.19 -6.35
CA CYS A 63 0.84 3.13 -5.36
C CYS A 63 2.02 3.25 -4.38
N TYR A 64 1.77 2.94 -3.10
CA TYR A 64 2.77 2.91 -2.04
C TYR A 64 2.77 1.55 -1.33
N ASP A 65 3.93 0.90 -1.26
CA ASP A 65 4.09 -0.29 -0.41
C ASP A 65 4.10 0.12 1.07
N THR A 66 3.40 -0.64 1.89
CA THR A 66 3.31 -0.45 3.34
C THR A 66 3.58 -1.77 4.05
N VAL A 67 3.84 -1.73 5.36
CA VAL A 67 4.00 -2.95 6.16
C VAL A 67 2.74 -3.80 6.20
N GLU A 68 1.57 -3.20 5.98
CA GLU A 68 0.28 -3.89 5.97
C GLU A 68 -0.16 -4.35 4.57
N GLY A 69 0.54 -3.96 3.50
CA GLY A 69 0.11 -4.21 2.13
C GLY A 69 0.51 -3.11 1.17
N PHE A 70 -0.46 -2.64 0.39
CA PHE A 70 -0.32 -1.50 -0.48
C PHE A 70 -1.33 -0.42 -0.09
N GLN A 71 -1.03 0.82 -0.46
CA GLN A 71 -1.95 1.94 -0.35
C GLN A 71 -2.00 2.67 -1.69
N CYS A 72 -3.20 2.87 -2.22
CA CYS A 72 -3.43 3.66 -3.40
C CYS A 72 -3.57 5.14 -3.03
N GLY A 73 -2.98 6.01 -3.85
CA GLY A 73 -3.21 7.45 -3.78
C GLY A 73 -4.59 7.85 -4.30
N PRO A 74 -4.87 9.16 -4.37
CA PRO A 74 -6.12 9.66 -4.93
C PRO A 74 -6.23 9.35 -6.42
N CYS A 75 -7.46 9.28 -6.92
CA CYS A 75 -7.73 9.17 -8.34
C CYS A 75 -7.14 10.36 -9.13
N PRO A 76 -6.77 10.17 -10.41
CA PRO A 76 -6.30 11.24 -11.26
C PRO A 76 -7.33 12.37 -11.42
N SER A 77 -6.89 13.52 -11.91
CA SER A 77 -7.77 14.67 -12.16
C SER A 77 -8.94 14.29 -13.07
N GLY A 78 -10.16 14.70 -12.69
CA GLY A 78 -11.39 14.36 -13.43
C GLY A 78 -11.96 12.98 -13.11
N MET A 79 -11.37 12.23 -12.17
CA MET A 79 -11.88 10.94 -11.70
C MET A 79 -12.18 10.95 -10.20
N VAL A 80 -13.06 10.05 -9.77
CA VAL A 80 -13.42 9.83 -8.37
C VAL A 80 -13.43 8.34 -8.03
N GLY A 81 -13.20 8.02 -6.76
CA GLY A 81 -13.13 6.64 -6.28
C GLY A 81 -12.15 6.48 -5.12
N ASP A 82 -11.77 5.24 -4.83
CA ASP A 82 -10.89 4.86 -3.71
C ASP A 82 -9.41 4.70 -4.11
N GLY A 83 -9.07 5.01 -5.35
CA GLY A 83 -7.73 4.85 -5.92
C GLY A 83 -7.42 3.44 -6.44
N GLN A 84 -8.17 2.41 -6.00
CA GLN A 84 -8.15 1.09 -6.64
C GLN A 84 -9.10 1.05 -7.83
N GLN A 85 -10.27 1.67 -7.68
CA GLN A 85 -11.27 1.85 -8.71
C GLN A 85 -11.52 3.34 -8.86
N CYS A 86 -11.23 3.85 -10.05
CA CYS A 86 -11.48 5.24 -10.42
C CYS A 86 -12.43 5.27 -11.60
N LYS A 87 -13.45 6.13 -11.51
CA LYS A 87 -14.41 6.39 -12.60
C LYS A 87 -14.40 7.87 -12.96
N PRO A 88 -14.77 8.26 -14.19
CA PRO A 88 -14.97 9.67 -14.53
C PRO A 88 -15.91 10.34 -13.54
N ARG A 89 -15.56 11.54 -13.12
CA ARG A 89 -16.38 12.36 -12.23
C ARG A 89 -17.61 12.84 -13.00
N GLY A 90 -18.78 12.36 -12.61
CA GLY A 90 -20.06 12.84 -13.13
C GLY A 90 -20.55 14.08 -12.39
N GLY A 91 -21.56 14.75 -12.95
CA GLY A 91 -22.20 15.90 -12.31
C GLY A 91 -22.71 15.57 -10.91
N CYS A 92 -23.25 14.37 -10.71
CA CYS A 92 -23.77 13.94 -9.41
C CYS A 92 -22.72 13.75 -8.32
N ASP A 93 -21.45 13.50 -8.69
CA ASP A 93 -20.37 13.37 -7.70
C ASP A 93 -20.03 14.72 -7.04
N LEU A 94 -20.48 15.84 -7.63
CA LEU A 94 -20.38 17.18 -7.03
C LEU A 94 -21.50 17.49 -6.05
N LYS A 95 -22.47 16.57 -5.88
CA LYS A 95 -23.69 16.78 -5.08
C LYS A 95 -24.39 18.12 -5.40
N PRO A 96 -24.71 18.41 -6.67
CA PRO A 96 -25.33 19.69 -7.07
C PRO A 96 -26.81 19.77 -6.66
N CYS A 97 -27.45 18.62 -6.42
CA CYS A 97 -28.86 18.54 -6.06
C CYS A 97 -29.08 18.76 -4.56
N SER A 98 -30.25 19.30 -4.22
CA SER A 98 -30.70 19.44 -2.84
C SER A 98 -30.74 18.10 -2.10
N GLU A 99 -30.61 18.16 -0.78
CA GLU A 99 -30.72 16.98 0.08
C GLU A 99 -32.05 16.25 -0.14
N GLY A 100 -31.98 14.93 -0.32
CA GLY A 100 -33.15 14.08 -0.59
C GLY A 100 -33.54 13.92 -2.07
N VAL A 101 -32.87 14.63 -3.00
CA VAL A 101 -33.13 14.47 -4.45
C VAL A 101 -32.20 13.40 -5.04
N GLN A 102 -32.77 12.48 -5.82
CA GLN A 102 -31.98 11.49 -6.56
C GLN A 102 -31.30 12.14 -7.76
N CYS A 103 -29.97 12.24 -7.71
CA CYS A 103 -29.18 12.69 -8.84
C CYS A 103 -28.90 11.51 -9.79
N GLN A 104 -29.09 11.73 -11.09
CA GLN A 104 -28.72 10.76 -12.12
C GLN A 104 -27.73 11.41 -13.10
N ASN A 105 -26.60 10.75 -13.33
CA ASN A 105 -25.68 11.18 -14.37
C ASN A 105 -26.30 10.81 -15.73
N THR A 106 -26.55 11.81 -16.56
CA THR A 106 -27.02 11.64 -17.93
C THR A 106 -25.83 11.22 -18.81
N VAL A 107 -25.92 10.03 -19.42
CA VAL A 107 -24.93 9.55 -20.41
C VAL A 107 -25.40 9.82 -21.84
N GLU A 108 -26.61 10.34 -22.00
CA GLU A 108 -27.25 10.66 -23.27
C GLU A 108 -27.41 12.18 -23.41
N PRO A 109 -27.20 12.73 -24.63
CA PRO A 109 -27.31 14.16 -24.86
C PRO A 109 -28.74 14.70 -24.65
N PRO A 110 -28.85 15.97 -24.24
CA PRO A 110 -27.76 16.91 -23.99
C PRO A 110 -27.24 16.63 -22.59
N TYR A 111 -25.93 16.48 -22.45
CA TYR A 111 -25.25 16.23 -21.18
C TYR A 111 -25.46 17.44 -20.25
N TYR A 112 -26.62 17.48 -19.58
CA TYR A 112 -26.97 18.46 -18.55
C TYR A 112 -26.63 17.91 -17.17
#